data_AF-A0A378ANS6-F1
#
_entry.id   AF-A0A378ANS6-F1
#
_cell.length_a   1.000
_cell.length_b   1.000
_cell.length_c   1.000
_cell.angle_alpha   90.00
_cell.angle_beta   90.00
_cell.angle_gamma   90.00
#
_symmetry.space_group_name_H-M   'P 1'
#
loop_
_entity.id
_entity.type
_entity.pdbx_description
1 polymer ?
#
loop_
_entity_poly.entity_id
_entity_poly.type
_entity_poly.pdbx_seq_one_letter_code
_entity_poly.pdbx_strand_id
1 'polypeptide(L)'
;MRWARTLARRTKHSSDAVLRRHLADWLPPRRATSHKGDHGKLVIVGGDRGTAGAIRMCGEAALRSGAGLVRVLTHPENVAPIVTVRPELMVE
;
A
#
# COMPACT_ATOMS: atom_id res chain seq x y z
N MET A 1 -43.41 17.60 -16.89
CA MET A 1 -42.57 16.70 -16.06
C MET A 1 -41.62 15.90 -16.95
N ARG A 2 -40.48 16.48 -17.37
CA ARG A 2 -39.61 15.89 -18.42
C ARG A 2 -38.12 16.20 -18.23
N TRP A 3 -37.64 16.21 -16.98
CA TRP A 3 -36.23 16.52 -16.64
C TRP A 3 -35.44 15.36 -16.00
N ALA A 4 -36.05 14.19 -15.77
CA ALA A 4 -35.43 13.07 -15.05
C ALA A 4 -34.69 12.03 -15.92
N ARG A 5 -34.18 12.38 -17.11
CA ARG A 5 -33.45 11.43 -18.00
C ARG A 5 -32.02 11.86 -18.37
N THR A 6 -31.42 12.77 -17.62
CA THR A 6 -30.08 13.28 -17.92
C THR A 6 -29.08 13.00 -16.80
N LEU A 7 -29.03 11.75 -16.31
CA LEU A 7 -28.09 11.32 -15.26
C LEU A 7 -27.39 9.98 -15.56
N ALA A 8 -27.20 9.65 -16.84
CA ALA A 8 -26.52 8.41 -17.24
C ALA A 8 -25.41 8.61 -18.29
N ARG A 9 -24.70 9.74 -18.25
CA ARG A 9 -23.35 9.81 -18.85
C ARG A 9 -22.32 9.66 -17.75
N ARG A 10 -22.27 8.45 -17.19
CA ARG A 10 -21.11 7.95 -16.44
C ARG A 10 -19.94 8.02 -17.41
N THR A 11 -19.04 8.96 -17.21
CA THR A 11 -17.75 9.01 -17.91
C THR A 11 -17.00 7.74 -17.54
N LYS A 12 -17.06 6.71 -18.41
CA LYS A 12 -16.08 5.61 -18.43
C LYS A 12 -14.71 6.29 -18.58
N HIS A 13 -14.02 6.52 -17.48
CA HIS A 13 -12.66 7.02 -17.52
C HIS A 13 -11.81 5.94 -18.18
N SER A 14 -11.06 6.30 -19.22
CA SER A 14 -10.18 5.39 -19.98
C SER A 14 -9.29 4.54 -19.06
N SER A 15 -8.89 5.09 -17.91
CA SER A 15 -8.12 4.43 -16.86
C SER A 15 -8.77 3.16 -16.30
N ASP A 16 -10.11 3.12 -16.16
CA ASP A 16 -10.83 1.95 -15.64
C ASP A 16 -10.71 0.74 -16.58
N ALA A 17 -10.66 1.00 -17.89
CA ALA A 17 -10.54 -0.05 -18.89
C ALA A 17 -9.14 -0.67 -18.88
N VAL A 18 -8.09 0.15 -18.68
CA VAL A 18 -6.70 -0.32 -18.58
C VAL A 18 -6.51 -1.15 -17.31
N LEU A 19 -6.99 -0.65 -16.16
CA LEU A 19 -6.92 -1.38 -14.89
C LEU A 19 -7.61 -2.74 -14.98
N ARG A 20 -8.85 -2.78 -15.47
CA ARG A 20 -9.60 -4.05 -15.62
C ARG A 20 -8.90 -5.06 -16.51
N ARG A 21 -8.19 -4.59 -17.55
CA ARG A 21 -7.48 -5.46 -18.47
C ARG A 21 -6.25 -6.13 -17.83
N HIS A 22 -5.54 -5.43 -16.93
CA HIS A 22 -4.25 -5.90 -16.40
C HIS A 22 -4.30 -6.39 -14.95
N LEU A 23 -5.41 -6.21 -14.23
CA LEU A 23 -5.54 -6.62 -12.83
C LEU A 23 -5.18 -8.09 -12.59
N ALA A 24 -5.61 -8.99 -13.47
CA ALA A 24 -5.31 -10.42 -13.36
C ALA A 24 -3.81 -10.72 -13.50
N ASP A 25 -3.08 -9.92 -14.29
CA ASP A 25 -1.64 -10.08 -14.52
C ASP A 25 -0.83 -9.49 -13.34
N TRP A 26 -1.30 -8.40 -12.73
CA TRP A 26 -0.60 -7.72 -11.63
C TRP A 26 -0.86 -8.33 -10.25
N LEU A 27 -2.05 -8.92 -10.03
CA LEU A 27 -2.43 -9.53 -8.76
C LEU A 27 -2.76 -11.03 -8.94
N PRO A 28 -1.77 -11.88 -9.26
CA PRO A 28 -1.98 -13.31 -9.33
C PRO A 28 -2.35 -13.88 -7.95
N PRO A 29 -3.17 -14.96 -7.89
CA PRO A 29 -3.47 -15.63 -6.63
C PRO A 29 -2.20 -16.18 -5.99
N ARG A 30 -2.13 -16.12 -4.66
CA ARG A 30 -1.00 -16.64 -3.88
C ARG A 30 -1.09 -18.17 -3.79
N ARG A 31 0.07 -18.84 -3.77
CA ARG A 31 0.14 -20.28 -3.51
C ARG A 31 -0.26 -20.56 -2.06
N ALA A 32 -0.98 -21.67 -1.83
CA ALA A 32 -1.41 -22.05 -0.48
C ALA A 32 -0.24 -22.35 0.48
N THR A 33 0.90 -22.78 -0.07
CA THR A 33 2.12 -23.08 0.69
C THR A 33 3.08 -21.90 0.79
N SER A 34 2.66 -20.71 0.37
CA SER A 34 3.51 -19.51 0.38
C SER A 34 3.73 -18.99 1.81
N HIS A 35 4.91 -18.43 2.05
CA HIS A 35 5.28 -17.77 3.30
C HIS A 35 5.76 -16.34 3.06
N LYS A 36 6.00 -15.59 4.16
CA LYS A 36 6.46 -14.19 4.15
C LYS A 36 7.70 -13.88 3.29
N GLY A 37 8.49 -14.88 2.90
CA GLY A 37 9.66 -14.72 2.06
C GLY A 37 9.34 -14.66 0.57
N ASP A 38 8.24 -15.29 0.14
CA ASP A 38 7.84 -15.36 -1.26
C ASP A 38 7.21 -14.06 -1.77
N HIS A 39 6.78 -13.18 -0.85
CA HIS A 39 6.11 -11.92 -1.16
C HIS A 39 7.06 -10.72 -1.09
N GLY A 40 8.35 -10.97 -1.25
CA GLY A 40 9.38 -9.94 -1.31
C GLY A 40 9.76 -9.33 0.04
N LYS A 41 10.90 -8.64 0.02
CA LYS A 41 11.44 -7.87 1.13
C LYS A 41 11.57 -6.43 0.66
N LEU A 42 10.84 -5.52 1.30
CA LEU A 42 10.86 -4.10 0.98
C LEU A 42 11.65 -3.35 2.05
N VAL A 43 12.50 -2.44 1.59
CA VAL A 43 13.13 -1.42 2.45
C VAL A 43 12.57 -0.06 2.04
N ILE A 44 12.11 0.71 3.01
CA ILE A 44 11.60 2.06 2.83
C ILE A 44 12.52 3.00 3.60
N VAL A 45 12.99 4.07 2.96
CA VAL A 45 13.92 5.02 3.56
C VAL A 45 13.28 6.40 3.57
N GLY A 46 13.25 7.04 4.72
CA GLY A 46 12.68 8.38 4.88
C GLY A 46 12.12 8.60 6.28
N GLY A 47 11.35 9.67 6.47
CA GLY A 47 10.89 10.05 7.80
C GLY A 47 12.02 10.75 8.58
N ASP A 48 12.27 12.00 8.21
CA ASP A 48 13.10 12.89 9.01
C ASP A 48 12.31 13.42 10.24
N ARG A 49 12.93 14.29 11.01
CA ARG A 49 12.33 14.88 12.22
C ARG A 49 10.96 15.48 11.96
N GLY A 50 10.00 15.14 12.81
CA GLY A 50 8.61 15.59 12.67
C GLY A 50 7.82 14.96 11.50
N THR A 51 8.40 14.04 10.73
CA THR A 51 7.72 13.37 9.59
C THR A 51 7.50 11.86 9.80
N ALA A 52 7.54 11.38 11.04
CA ALA A 52 7.26 9.99 11.43
C ALA A 52 5.96 9.43 10.81
N GLY A 53 4.93 10.28 10.73
CA GLY A 53 3.63 9.88 10.17
C GLY A 53 3.71 9.47 8.70
N ALA A 54 4.53 10.16 7.90
CA ALA A 54 4.66 9.89 6.47
C ALA A 54 5.30 8.51 6.22
N ILE A 55 6.43 8.23 6.89
CA ILE A 55 7.13 6.96 6.72
C ILE A 55 6.32 5.79 7.28
N ARG A 56 5.57 6.01 8.38
CA ARG A 56 4.62 5.04 8.93
C ARG A 56 3.52 4.68 7.94
N MET A 57 2.88 5.67 7.32
CA MET A 57 1.82 5.44 6.33
C MET A 57 2.35 4.69 5.11
N CYS A 58 3.58 4.98 4.68
CA CYS A 58 4.24 4.26 3.59
C CYS A 58 4.44 2.78 3.95
N GLY A 59 4.99 2.48 5.13
CA GLY A 59 5.17 1.11 5.61
C GLY A 59 3.85 0.35 5.75
N GLU A 60 2.82 1.00 6.28
CA GLU A 60 1.50 0.41 6.44
C GLU A 60 0.83 0.12 5.08
N ALA A 61 0.97 1.02 4.11
CA ALA A 61 0.50 0.80 2.76
C ALA A 61 1.23 -0.36 2.07
N ALA A 62 2.54 -0.52 2.30
CA ALA A 62 3.30 -1.63 1.76
C ALA A 62 2.84 -2.99 2.32
N LEU A 63 2.64 -3.09 3.63
CA LEU A 63 2.08 -4.29 4.27
C LEU A 63 0.68 -4.61 3.73
N ARG A 64 -0.20 -3.60 3.61
CA ARG A 64 -1.55 -3.77 3.04
C ARG A 64 -1.54 -4.18 1.56
N SER A 65 -0.55 -3.71 0.81
CA SER A 65 -0.35 -4.11 -0.59
C SER A 65 0.20 -5.54 -0.71
N GLY A 66 0.58 -6.15 0.41
CA GLY A 66 0.94 -7.55 0.50
C GLY A 66 2.44 -7.83 0.48
N ALA A 67 3.29 -6.83 0.72
CA ALA A 67 4.72 -7.06 0.93
C ALA A 67 4.92 -8.04 2.10
N GLY A 68 5.75 -9.06 1.89
CA GLY A 68 5.94 -10.12 2.89
C GLY A 68 6.74 -9.69 4.11
N LEU A 69 7.75 -8.84 3.88
CA LEU A 69 8.60 -8.25 4.91
C LEU A 69 8.85 -6.79 4.57
N VAL A 70 8.65 -5.89 5.54
CA VAL A 70 8.85 -4.45 5.36
C VAL A 70 9.81 -3.95 6.44
N ARG A 71 10.91 -3.35 6.00
CA ARG A 71 11.86 -2.64 6.85
C ARG A 71 11.81 -1.14 6.56
N VAL A 72 11.82 -0.34 7.62
CA VAL A 72 11.78 1.11 7.56
C VAL A 72 13.09 1.64 8.14
N LEU A 73 13.83 2.41 7.35
CA LEU A 73 14.99 3.16 7.80
C LEU A 73 14.59 4.63 7.98
N THR A 74 14.59 5.11 9.22
CA THR A 74 14.02 6.42 9.60
C THR A 74 14.91 7.15 10.60
N HIS A 75 14.64 8.44 10.85
CA HIS A 75 15.28 9.15 11.96
C HIS A 75 15.00 8.42 13.31
N PRO A 76 15.98 8.26 14.22
CA PRO A 76 15.84 7.44 15.44
C PRO A 76 14.67 7.81 16.35
N GLU A 77 14.29 9.09 16.41
CA GLU A 77 13.14 9.57 17.21
C GLU A 77 11.79 8.95 16.76
N ASN A 78 11.73 8.48 15.51
CA ASN A 78 10.53 7.92 14.92
C ASN A 78 10.36 6.42 15.23
N VAL A 79 11.41 5.72 15.72
CA VAL A 79 11.40 4.27 15.92
C VAL A 79 10.32 3.87 16.93
N ALA A 80 10.38 4.40 18.15
CA ALA A 80 9.41 4.10 19.20
C ALA A 80 7.95 4.37 18.78
N PRO A 81 7.56 5.57 18.29
CA PRO A 81 6.17 5.85 17.93
C PRO A 81 5.67 4.99 16.75
N ILE A 82 6.54 4.59 15.81
CA ILE A 82 6.13 3.70 14.72
C ILE A 82 5.88 2.28 15.23
N VAL A 83 6.83 1.71 15.99
CA VAL A 83 6.73 0.32 16.49
C VAL A 83 5.56 0.16 17.46
N THR A 84 5.23 1.18 18.26
CA THR A 84 4.06 1.14 19.16
C THR A 84 2.74 0.95 18.42
N VAL A 85 2.58 1.54 17.23
CA VAL A 85 1.31 1.51 16.49
C VAL A 85 1.29 0.43 15.41
N ARG A 86 2.44 0.07 14.84
CA ARG A 86 2.62 -0.92 13.77
C ARG A 86 3.85 -1.82 14.06
N PRO A 87 3.71 -2.78 14.99
CA PRO A 87 4.81 -3.67 15.38
C PRO A 87 5.25 -4.64 14.27
N GLU A 88 4.46 -4.79 13.19
CA GLU A 88 4.82 -5.63 12.04
C GLU A 88 5.93 -4.99 11.17
N LEU A 89 6.18 -3.69 11.31
CA LEU A 89 7.27 -2.99 10.63
C LEU A 89 8.59 -3.24 11.37
N MET A 90 9.62 -3.66 10.65
CA MET A 90 10.99 -3.72 11.18
C MET A 90 11.60 -2.33 11.05
N VAL A 91 11.66 -1.56 12.13
CA VAL A 91 12.12 -0.17 12.09
C VAL A 91 13.54 -0.06 12.64
N GLU A 92 14.42 0.56 11.86
CA GLU A 92 15.81 0.84 12.18
C GLU A 92 16.11 2.35 12.00
#